data_AF-A0A6L9U5X1-F1
#
_entry.id   AF-A0A6L9U5X1-F1
#
_cell.length_a   1.000
_cell.length_b   1.000
_cell.length_c   1.000
_cell.angle_alpha   90.00
_cell.angle_beta   90.00
_cell.angle_gamma   90.00
#
_symmetry.space_group_name_H-M   'P 1'
#
loop_
_entity.id
_entity.type
_entity.pdbx_description
1 polymer ?
#
loop_
_entity_poly.entity_id
_entity_poly.type
_entity_poly.pdbx_seq_one_letter_code
_entity_poly.pdbx_strand_id
1 'polypeptide(L)'
;MRGIVAIICLCLLGGSAFAGSTKNSDSSADVLIKALYDNLSATYLCRNVAGVDIYLKARSTVEATMLKFSKNADLTQKVLAKWEGEFQKNAGYQNPNISVDECKVLLKGRLEKLNAALVQFLQ
;
A
#
# COMPACT_ATOMS: atom_id res chain seq x y z
N MET A 1 7.44 -20.07 6.92
CA MET A 1 6.99 -18.73 7.39
C MET A 1 8.11 -17.68 7.56
N ARG A 2 9.37 -17.93 7.14
CA ARG A 2 10.45 -16.92 7.14
C ARG A 2 10.60 -16.14 5.82
N GLY A 3 9.85 -16.51 4.77
CA GLY A 3 10.03 -15.97 3.41
C GLY A 3 9.25 -14.69 3.07
N ILE A 4 8.16 -14.38 3.76
CA ILE A 4 7.30 -13.23 3.40
C ILE A 4 7.94 -11.88 3.80
N VAL A 5 8.74 -11.88 4.86
CA VAL A 5 9.45 -10.68 5.34
C VAL A 5 10.52 -10.21 4.34
N ALA A 6 11.12 -11.13 3.59
CA ALA A 6 12.14 -10.79 2.59
C ALA A 6 11.53 -10.13 1.34
N ILE A 7 10.30 -10.46 0.97
CA ILE A 7 9.63 -9.93 -0.24
C ILE A 7 9.27 -8.45 -0.04
N ILE A 8 8.84 -8.05 1.16
CA ILE A 8 8.51 -6.65 1.47
C ILE A 8 9.76 -5.74 1.42
N CYS A 9 10.95 -6.29 1.72
CA CYS A 9 12.20 -5.54 1.72
C CYS A 9 12.78 -5.34 0.30
N LEU A 10 12.56 -6.29 -0.61
CA LEU A 10 13.11 -6.26 -1.98
C LEU A 10 12.38 -5.27 -2.90
N CYS A 11 11.10 -4.96 -2.65
CA CYS A 11 10.35 -4.02 -3.49
C CYS A 11 10.69 -2.53 -3.25
N LEU A 12 11.39 -2.20 -2.16
CA LEU A 12 11.59 -0.80 -1.73
C LEU A 12 13.02 -0.27 -1.95
N LEU A 13 13.93 -1.06 -2.53
CA LEU A 13 15.35 -0.67 -2.70
C LEU A 13 15.84 -0.68 -4.14
N GLY A 14 15.05 -1.11 -5.12
CA GLY A 14 15.46 -1.16 -6.52
C GLY A 14 14.52 -0.36 -7.41
N GLY A 15 14.91 0.86 -7.76
CA GLY A 15 14.51 1.38 -9.07
C GLY A 15 15.07 0.43 -10.13
N SER A 16 14.19 -0.04 -11.02
CA SER A 16 14.43 -0.98 -12.13
C SER A 16 14.09 -2.46 -11.85
N ALA A 17 13.24 -2.99 -12.75
CA ALA A 17 13.08 -4.39 -13.13
C ALA A 17 12.14 -5.29 -12.28
N PHE A 18 10.84 -5.24 -12.62
CA PHE A 18 10.05 -6.47 -12.82
C PHE A 18 10.68 -7.26 -13.97
N ALA A 19 11.79 -7.96 -13.72
CA ALA A 19 12.35 -8.89 -14.69
C ALA A 19 12.93 -10.10 -13.95
N GLY A 20 12.26 -11.24 -14.11
CA GLY A 20 12.84 -12.55 -13.86
C GLY A 20 12.68 -13.10 -12.45
N SER A 21 11.46 -13.42 -12.05
CA SER A 21 11.25 -14.65 -11.29
C SER A 21 9.92 -15.29 -11.70
N THR A 22 10.05 -16.28 -12.57
CA THR A 22 9.04 -17.27 -12.87
C THR A 22 8.60 -17.97 -11.57
N LYS A 23 7.39 -17.67 -11.10
CA LYS A 23 6.47 -18.63 -10.46
C LYS A 23 5.06 -18.03 -10.41
N ASN A 24 4.24 -18.49 -11.34
CA ASN A 24 2.81 -18.24 -11.45
C ASN A 24 2.03 -18.76 -10.23
N SER A 25 2.11 -18.05 -9.12
CA SER A 25 1.02 -17.92 -8.15
C SER A 25 1.28 -16.64 -7.38
N ASP A 26 0.66 -15.53 -7.77
CA ASP A 26 0.58 -14.39 -6.85
C ASP A 26 -0.08 -14.93 -5.58
N SER A 27 0.70 -15.06 -4.49
CA SER A 27 0.13 -15.60 -3.26
C SER A 27 -0.96 -14.64 -2.80
N SER A 28 -2.02 -15.15 -2.18
CA SER A 28 -3.11 -14.29 -1.67
C SER A 28 -2.57 -13.18 -0.74
N ALA A 29 -1.44 -13.44 -0.07
CA ALA A 29 -0.69 -12.46 0.72
C ALA A 29 -0.13 -11.31 -0.13
N ASP A 30 0.48 -11.61 -1.29
CA ASP A 30 1.04 -10.59 -2.19
C ASP A 30 -0.06 -9.72 -2.81
N VAL A 31 -1.19 -10.33 -3.17
CA VAL A 31 -2.38 -9.62 -3.66
C VAL A 31 -2.92 -8.67 -2.58
N LEU A 32 -3.02 -9.13 -1.33
CA LEU A 32 -3.47 -8.32 -0.20
C LEU A 32 -2.49 -7.18 0.09
N ILE A 33 -1.18 -7.46 0.17
CA ILE A 33 -0.14 -6.45 0.41
C ILE A 33 -0.19 -5.37 -0.68
N LYS A 34 -0.30 -5.77 -1.94
CA LYS A 34 -0.43 -4.83 -3.05
C LYS A 34 -1.69 -3.97 -2.91
N ALA A 35 -2.84 -4.58 -2.60
CA ALA A 35 -4.09 -3.85 -2.45
C ALA A 35 -4.04 -2.84 -1.28
N LEU A 36 -3.38 -3.18 -0.17
CA LEU A 36 -3.16 -2.29 0.96
C LEU A 36 -2.33 -1.06 0.56
N TYR A 37 -1.20 -1.25 -0.13
CA TYR A 37 -0.36 -0.14 -0.59
C TYR A 37 -1.01 0.70 -1.70
N ASP A 38 -1.74 0.07 -2.62
CA ASP A 38 -2.51 0.79 -3.65
C ASP A 38 -3.57 1.71 -3.01
N ASN A 39 -4.26 1.21 -1.98
CA ASN A 39 -5.24 2.00 -1.22
C ASN A 39 -4.58 3.13 -0.41
N LEU A 40 -3.44 2.85 0.23
CA LEU A 40 -2.66 3.86 0.95
C LEU A 40 -2.14 4.97 0.02
N SER A 41 -1.65 4.60 -1.16
CA SER A 41 -1.18 5.54 -2.19
C SER A 41 -2.30 6.45 -2.67
N ALA A 42 -3.49 5.89 -2.93
CA ALA A 42 -4.65 6.66 -3.38
C ALA A 42 -5.17 7.63 -2.30
N THR A 43 -5.23 7.18 -1.05
CA THR A 43 -5.62 8.05 0.07
C THR A 43 -4.58 9.15 0.33
N TYR A 44 -3.29 8.85 0.15
CA TYR A 44 -2.25 9.88 0.20
C TYR A 44 -2.39 10.90 -0.92
N LEU A 45 -2.59 10.46 -2.17
CA LEU A 45 -2.85 11.36 -3.31
C LEU A 45 -4.05 12.28 -3.05
N CYS A 46 -5.15 11.71 -2.54
CA CYS A 46 -6.38 12.44 -2.31
C CYS A 46 -6.40 13.25 -1.01
N ARG A 47 -5.34 13.26 -0.19
CA ARG A 47 -5.37 13.85 1.16
C ARG A 47 -5.71 15.35 1.18
N ASN A 48 -5.29 16.10 0.16
CA ASN A 48 -5.56 17.54 0.07
C ASN A 48 -7.01 17.86 -0.29
N VAL A 49 -7.73 16.89 -0.88
CA VAL A 49 -9.09 17.07 -1.41
C VAL A 49 -10.13 16.35 -0.55
N ALA A 50 -9.84 15.10 -0.18
CA ALA A 50 -10.70 14.24 0.63
C ALA A 50 -10.46 14.41 2.14
N GLY A 51 -9.40 15.12 2.53
CA GLY A 51 -9.01 15.35 3.91
C GLY A 51 -7.93 14.40 4.42
N VAL A 52 -7.03 14.93 5.24
CA VAL A 52 -5.89 14.19 5.80
C VAL A 52 -6.32 13.02 6.69
N ASP A 53 -7.49 13.12 7.33
CA ASP A 53 -8.02 12.07 8.23
C ASP A 53 -8.30 10.75 7.50
N ILE A 54 -8.72 10.81 6.23
CA ILE A 54 -8.94 9.60 5.42
C ILE A 54 -7.62 8.87 5.18
N TYR A 55 -6.56 9.63 4.88
CA TYR A 55 -5.22 9.07 4.76
C TYR A 55 -4.73 8.45 6.08
N LEU A 56 -4.89 9.15 7.21
CA LEU A 56 -4.45 8.64 8.51
C LEU A 56 -5.16 7.34 8.91
N LYS A 57 -6.47 7.23 8.63
CA LYS A 57 -7.24 6.00 8.85
C LYS A 57 -6.73 4.84 7.98
N ALA A 58 -6.47 5.10 6.70
CA ALA A 58 -5.92 4.10 5.80
C ALA A 58 -4.52 3.65 6.24
N ARG A 59 -3.65 4.58 6.62
CA ARG A 59 -2.30 4.30 7.15
C ARG A 59 -2.36 3.39 8.38
N SER A 60 -3.18 3.73 9.36
CA SER A 60 -3.35 2.92 10.58
C SER A 60 -3.86 1.51 10.26
N THR A 61 -4.75 1.37 9.27
CA THR A 61 -5.26 0.06 8.82
C THR A 61 -4.17 -0.79 8.18
N VAL A 62 -3.34 -0.19 7.31
CA VAL A 62 -2.20 -0.88 6.69
C VAL A 62 -1.18 -1.28 7.75
N GLU A 63 -0.84 -0.38 8.68
CA GLU A 63 0.07 -0.66 9.79
C GLU A 63 -0.41 -1.83 10.63
N ALA A 64 -1.67 -1.83 11.07
CA ALA A 64 -2.26 -2.91 11.86
C ALA A 64 -2.23 -4.25 11.10
N THR A 65 -2.49 -4.22 9.79
CA THR A 65 -2.50 -5.42 8.96
C THR A 65 -1.09 -5.97 8.75
N MET A 66 -0.12 -5.10 8.44
CA MET A 66 1.29 -5.47 8.34
C MET A 66 1.84 -5.99 9.66
N LEU A 67 1.45 -5.41 10.79
CA LEU A 67 1.87 -5.85 12.12
C LEU A 67 1.35 -7.26 12.43
N LYS A 68 0.10 -7.57 12.06
CA LYS A 68 -0.45 -8.94 12.20
C LYS A 68 0.39 -9.98 11.47
N PHE A 69 0.92 -9.64 10.29
CA PHE A 69 1.73 -10.56 9.48
C PHE A 69 3.19 -10.63 9.91
N SER A 70 3.83 -9.48 10.11
CA SER A 70 5.26 -9.41 10.43
C SER A 70 5.55 -9.77 11.88
N LYS A 71 4.57 -9.56 12.79
CA LYS A 71 4.74 -9.58 14.24
C LYS A 71 5.92 -8.71 14.72
N ASN A 72 6.29 -7.71 13.94
CA ASN A 72 7.43 -6.83 14.18
C ASN A 72 7.04 -5.38 13.96
N ALA A 73 6.80 -4.65 15.05
CA ALA A 73 6.39 -3.26 15.04
C ALA A 73 7.47 -2.35 14.43
N ASP A 74 8.73 -2.49 14.87
CA ASP A 74 9.85 -1.68 14.37
C ASP A 74 10.02 -1.80 12.86
N LEU A 75 9.92 -3.03 12.34
CA LEU A 75 10.02 -3.27 10.90
C LEU A 75 8.84 -2.63 10.16
N THR A 76 7.62 -2.81 10.67
CA THR A 76 6.41 -2.24 10.06
C THR A 76 6.49 -0.72 10.00
N GLN A 77 6.88 -0.09 11.09
CA GLN A 77 7.05 1.37 11.17
C GLN A 77 8.14 1.87 10.21
N LYS A 78 9.30 1.19 10.16
CA LYS A 78 10.40 1.55 9.24
C LYS A 78 9.95 1.47 7.78
N VAL A 79 9.21 0.43 7.42
CA VAL A 79 8.71 0.25 6.05
C VAL A 79 7.72 1.35 5.67
N LEU A 80 6.75 1.66 6.54
CA LEU A 80 5.76 2.71 6.27
C LEU A 80 6.37 4.11 6.26
N ALA A 81 7.29 4.40 7.17
CA ALA A 81 8.01 5.67 7.20
C ALA A 81 8.86 5.86 5.93
N LYS A 82 9.55 4.81 5.49
CA LYS A 82 10.31 4.85 4.24
C LYS A 82 9.39 5.06 3.03
N TRP A 83 8.30 4.29 2.94
CA TRP A 83 7.30 4.43 1.87
C TRP A 83 6.76 5.87 1.81
N GLU A 84 6.37 6.44 2.94
CA GLU A 84 5.84 7.81 3.00
C GLU A 84 6.90 8.85 2.63
N GLY A 85 8.15 8.66 3.07
CA GLY A 85 9.27 9.52 2.70
C GLY A 85 9.52 9.58 1.19
N GLU A 86 9.37 8.47 0.46
CA GLU A 86 9.48 8.44 -1.01
C GLU A 86 8.33 9.23 -1.66
N PHE A 87 7.11 9.07 -1.15
CA PHE A 87 5.93 9.80 -1.66
C PHE A 87 5.99 11.30 -1.37
N GLN A 88 6.53 11.70 -0.21
CA GLN A 88 6.76 13.09 0.13
C GLN A 88 7.79 13.75 -0.78
N LYS A 89 8.81 13.02 -1.24
CA LYS A 89 9.83 13.55 -2.16
C LYS A 89 9.37 13.63 -3.60
N ASN A 90 8.37 12.83 -3.98
CA ASN A 90 7.88 12.78 -5.35
C ASN A 90 6.89 13.93 -5.63
N ALA A 91 7.27 14.84 -6.52
CA ALA A 91 6.48 16.01 -6.89
C ALA A 91 5.05 15.66 -7.36
N GLY A 92 4.86 14.51 -8.02
CA GLY A 92 3.54 14.04 -8.47
C GLY A 92 2.56 13.74 -7.33
N TYR A 93 3.06 13.56 -6.10
CA TYR A 93 2.27 13.27 -4.90
C TYR A 93 2.20 14.42 -3.91
N GLN A 94 3.02 15.47 -4.09
CA GLN A 94 2.98 16.66 -3.24
C GLN A 94 1.76 17.53 -3.56
N ASN A 95 1.44 17.70 -4.84
CA ASN A 95 0.30 18.51 -5.27
C ASN A 95 -0.37 17.88 -6.51
N PRO A 96 -1.01 16.71 -6.35
CA PRO A 96 -1.68 16.07 -7.46
C PRO A 96 -2.85 16.96 -7.92
N ASN A 97 -2.85 17.32 -9.21
CA ASN A 97 -3.97 18.01 -9.85
C ASN A 97 -5.10 16.99 -10.08
N ILE A 98 -5.72 16.52 -9.01
CA ILE A 98 -6.81 15.55 -9.00
C ILE A 98 -8.06 16.23 -8.44
N SER A 99 -9.17 16.10 -9.16
CA SER A 99 -10.46 16.65 -8.73
C SER A 99 -11.10 15.82 -7.62
N VAL A 100 -12.09 16.41 -6.94
CA VAL A 100 -12.90 15.73 -5.92
C VAL A 100 -13.54 14.46 -6.48
N ASP A 101 -14.08 14.51 -7.69
CA ASP A 101 -14.82 13.39 -8.27
C ASP A 101 -13.88 12.27 -8.74
N GLU A 102 -12.70 12.61 -9.29
CA GLU A 102 -11.65 11.63 -9.57
C GLU A 102 -11.19 10.94 -8.28
N CYS A 103 -11.04 11.70 -7.19
CA CYS A 103 -10.71 11.12 -5.89
C CYS A 103 -11.79 10.17 -5.38
N LYS A 104 -13.08 10.52 -5.49
CA LYS A 104 -14.17 9.61 -5.09
C LYS A 104 -14.13 8.30 -5.88
N VAL A 105 -13.99 8.38 -7.21
CA VAL A 105 -13.92 7.20 -8.08
C VAL A 105 -12.70 6.35 -7.75
N LEU A 106 -11.53 6.98 -7.61
CA LEU A 106 -10.28 6.29 -7.27
C LEU A 106 -10.37 5.59 -5.92
N LEU A 107 -10.78 6.30 -4.86
CA LEU A 107 -10.89 5.76 -3.51
C LEU A 107 -11.88 4.61 -3.44
N LYS A 108 -13.05 4.74 -4.09
CA LYS A 108 -14.04 3.66 -4.17
C LYS A 108 -13.47 2.42 -4.84
N GLY A 109 -12.85 2.57 -6.02
CA GLY A 109 -12.27 1.46 -6.75
C GLY A 109 -11.10 0.78 -6.01
N ARG A 110 -10.32 1.53 -5.23
CA ARG A 110 -9.26 0.96 -4.37
C ARG A 110 -9.81 0.21 -3.17
N LEU A 111 -10.86 0.72 -2.54
CA LEU A 111 -11.53 0.05 -1.43
C LEU A 111 -12.18 -1.27 -1.88
N GLU A 112 -12.84 -1.30 -3.03
CA GLU A 112 -13.43 -2.52 -3.60
C GLU A 112 -12.35 -3.60 -3.86
N LYS A 113 -11.22 -3.21 -4.44
CA LYS A 113 -10.07 -4.11 -4.66
C LYS A 113 -9.46 -4.62 -3.36
N LEU A 114 -9.35 -3.76 -2.34
CA LEU A 114 -8.88 -4.16 -1.03
C LEU A 114 -9.82 -5.17 -0.38
N ASN A 115 -11.13 -4.94 -0.43
CA ASN A 115 -12.12 -5.86 0.11
C ASN A 115 -12.08 -7.21 -0.61
N ALA A 116 -11.94 -7.22 -1.94
CA ALA A 116 -11.80 -8.45 -2.70
C ALA A 116 -10.52 -9.22 -2.31
N ALA A 117 -9.39 -8.53 -2.18
CA ALA A 117 -8.13 -9.14 -1.75
C ALA A 117 -8.20 -9.68 -0.31
N LEU A 118 -8.90 -9.00 0.59
CA LEU A 118 -9.15 -9.48 1.95
C LEU A 118 -9.99 -10.76 1.95
N VAL A 119 -11.07 -10.82 1.17
CA VAL A 119 -11.90 -12.03 1.05
C VAL A 119 -11.06 -13.19 0.51
N GLN A 120 -10.28 -12.97 -0.55
CA GLN A 120 -9.40 -13.98 -1.13
C GLN A 120 -8.31 -14.45 -0.15
N PHE A 121 -7.81 -13.56 0.69
CA PHE A 121 -6.78 -13.91 1.67
C PHE A 121 -7.31 -14.74 2.84
N LEU A 122 -8.60 -14.59 3.17
CA LEU A 122 -9.24 -15.30 4.29
C LEU A 122 -9.81 -16.67 3.91
N GLN A 123 -9.78 -17.03 2.63
CA GLN A 123 -10.16 -18.35 2.10
C GLN A 123 -8.97 -19.31 2.12
#